data_AF-A0A8J8BM94-F1
#
_entry.id   AF-A0A8J8BM94-F1
#
_cell.length_a   1.000
_cell.length_b   1.000
_cell.length_c   1.000
_cell.angle_alpha   90.00
_cell.angle_beta   90.00
_cell.angle_gamma   90.00
#
_symmetry.space_group_name_H-M   'P 1'
#
loop_
_entity.id
_entity.type
_entity.pdbx_description
1 polymer ?
#
loop_
_entity_poly.entity_id
_entity_poly.type
_entity_poly.pdbx_seq_one_letter_code
_entity_poly.pdbx_strand_id
1 'polypeptide(L)'
;MESFIYKPIGIIHTPFSSREGMPIQGGLHQDSKGEVEVFREYTEGLLDLDGFSHIILMYAFNKSEGYSLKQKPFLDDKEHGVFAIRSPKRPNAIGLTTVAVEKVTDNII
;
A
#
# COMPACT_ATOMS: atom_id res chain seq x y z
N MET A 1 19.12 -13.40 -13.29
CA MET A 1 17.70 -13.50 -12.89
C MET A 1 16.97 -12.40 -13.62
N GLU A 2 15.87 -12.69 -14.30
CA GLU A 2 15.12 -11.69 -15.04
C GLU A 2 14.38 -10.76 -14.06
N SER A 3 14.28 -9.48 -14.43
CA SER A 3 13.57 -8.48 -13.63
C SER A 3 12.20 -8.19 -14.25
N PHE A 4 11.19 -8.02 -13.40
CA PHE A 4 9.88 -7.54 -13.81
C PHE A 4 9.79 -6.04 -13.56
N ILE A 5 9.37 -5.28 -14.58
CA ILE A 5 9.18 -3.84 -14.49
C ILE A 5 7.68 -3.56 -14.47
N TYR A 6 7.22 -2.88 -13.43
CA TYR A 6 5.84 -2.45 -13.28
C TYR A 6 5.78 -0.93 -13.40
N LYS A 7 4.77 -0.44 -14.11
CA LYS A 7 4.45 0.99 -14.15
C LYS A 7 3.37 1.29 -13.11
N PRO A 8 3.51 2.34 -12.30
CA PRO A 8 2.42 2.78 -11.43
C PRO A 8 1.16 3.04 -12.25
N ILE A 9 0.01 2.65 -11.72
CA ILE A 9 -1.30 2.91 -12.34
C ILE A 9 -2.03 4.08 -11.67
N GLY A 10 -1.41 4.71 -10.68
CA GLY A 10 -2.04 5.72 -9.85
C GLY A 10 -1.19 6.14 -8.65
N ILE A 11 -1.77 6.99 -7.80
CA ILE A 11 -1.18 7.55 -6.59
C ILE A 11 -2.17 7.37 -5.43
N ILE A 12 -1.65 7.00 -4.26
CA ILE A 12 -2.43 6.94 -3.02
C ILE A 12 -2.19 8.23 -2.23
N HIS A 13 -3.25 8.98 -1.97
CA HIS A 13 -3.25 10.18 -1.15
C HIS A 13 -3.73 9.83 0.27
N THR A 14 -2.94 10.20 1.27
CA THR A 14 -3.25 9.93 2.69
C THR A 14 -3.02 11.19 3.52
N PRO A 15 -3.63 11.31 4.71
CA PRO A 15 -3.37 12.42 5.62
C PRO A 15 -1.94 12.39 6.21
N PHE A 16 -1.16 11.33 5.96
CA PHE A 16 0.17 11.13 6.52
C PHE A 16 1.25 11.70 5.59
N SER A 17 1.76 12.89 5.93
CA SER A 17 2.88 13.53 5.22
C SER A 17 4.26 13.10 5.75
N SER A 18 4.30 12.49 6.95
CA SER A 18 5.52 12.01 7.60
C SER A 18 5.32 10.64 8.24
N ARG A 19 6.40 10.02 8.75
CA ARG A 19 6.32 8.76 9.51
C ARG A 19 5.72 8.95 10.91
N GLU A 20 5.80 10.16 11.45
CA GLU A 20 5.22 10.48 12.75
C GLU A 20 3.68 10.43 12.65
N GLY A 21 3.05 9.67 13.53
CA GLY A 21 1.60 9.45 13.49
C GLY A 21 1.09 8.51 12.39
N MET A 22 1.96 8.02 11.49
CA MET A 22 1.58 7.05 10.47
C MET A 22 1.27 5.68 11.11
N PRO A 23 0.13 5.04 10.76
CA PRO A 23 -0.21 3.72 11.28
C PRO A 23 0.83 2.68 10.92
N ILE A 24 1.11 1.78 11.88
CA ILE A 24 1.98 0.62 11.65
C ILE A 24 1.39 -0.29 10.55
N GLN A 25 0.05 -0.39 10.49
CA GLN A 25 -0.69 -1.04 9.41
C GLN A 25 -1.97 -0.27 9.11
N GLY A 26 -2.25 -0.04 7.82
CA GLY A 26 -3.43 0.73 7.39
C GLY A 26 -4.75 0.16 7.92
N GLY A 27 -4.93 -1.16 7.85
CA GLY A 27 -6.15 -1.83 8.34
C GLY A 27 -6.38 -1.75 9.86
N LEU A 28 -5.38 -1.31 10.64
CA LEU A 28 -5.52 -1.09 12.08
C LEU A 28 -6.02 0.32 12.44
N HIS A 29 -6.10 1.23 11.45
CA HIS A 29 -6.62 2.57 11.66
C HIS A 29 -7.82 2.85 10.75
N GLN A 30 -8.98 2.34 11.16
CA GLN A 30 -10.21 2.36 10.36
C GLN A 30 -10.79 3.76 10.15
N ASP A 31 -10.42 4.74 10.99
CA ASP A 31 -10.93 6.11 10.91
C ASP A 31 -10.17 6.98 9.90
N SER A 32 -9.03 6.50 9.37
CA SER A 32 -8.23 7.25 8.41
C SER A 32 -8.77 7.07 7.00
N LYS A 33 -9.29 8.16 6.43
CA LYS A 33 -9.71 8.22 5.02
C LYS A 33 -8.54 8.64 4.12
N GLY A 34 -8.57 8.18 2.89
CA GLY A 34 -7.62 8.54 1.84
C GLY A 34 -8.27 8.37 0.48
N GLU A 35 -7.57 8.77 -0.57
CA GLU A 35 -8.04 8.69 -1.95
C GLU A 35 -7.03 7.91 -2.78
N VAL A 36 -7.52 7.06 -3.68
CA VAL A 36 -6.68 6.45 -4.72
C VAL A 36 -7.00 7.10 -6.04
N GLU A 37 -6.05 7.89 -6.54
CA GLU A 37 -6.13 8.47 -7.87
C GLU A 37 -5.53 7.49 -8.88
N VAL A 38 -6.36 6.94 -9.75
CA VAL A 38 -5.94 6.07 -10.85
C VAL A 38 -5.65 6.93 -12.08
N PHE A 39 -4.56 6.67 -12.80
CA PHE A 39 -4.24 7.45 -13.99
C PHE A 39 -5.29 7.24 -15.07
N ARG A 40 -5.56 8.30 -15.84
CA ARG A 40 -6.73 8.36 -16.72
C ARG A 40 -6.75 7.22 -17.75
N GLU A 41 -5.58 6.81 -18.26
CA GLU A 41 -5.46 5.69 -19.20
C GLU A 41 -5.89 4.32 -18.63
N TYR A 42 -6.04 4.20 -17.31
CA TYR A 42 -6.44 2.97 -16.62
C TYR A 42 -7.86 3.04 -16.03
N THR A 43 -8.59 4.14 -16.23
CA THR A 43 -9.92 4.37 -15.64
C THR A 43 -10.94 3.28 -15.97
N GLU A 44 -10.89 2.71 -17.18
CA GLU A 44 -11.79 1.62 -17.60
C GLU A 44 -11.68 0.40 -16.67
N GLY A 45 -10.52 0.19 -16.04
CA GLY A 45 -10.31 -0.88 -15.07
C GLY A 45 -11.05 -0.72 -13.74
N LEU A 46 -11.75 0.40 -13.52
CA LEU A 46 -12.55 0.66 -12.33
C LEU A 46 -14.01 0.21 -12.45
N LEU A 47 -14.41 -0.32 -13.60
CA LEU A 47 -15.76 -0.84 -13.81
C LEU A 47 -16.13 -1.84 -12.69
N ASP A 48 -17.33 -1.68 -12.14
CA ASP A 48 -17.93 -2.48 -11.06
C ASP A 48 -17.21 -2.42 -9.69
N LEU A 49 -16.15 -1.61 -9.53
CA LEU A 49 -15.39 -1.55 -8.29
C LEU A 49 -16.22 -1.01 -7.11
N ASP A 50 -17.17 -0.12 -7.38
CA ASP A 50 -18.13 0.43 -6.41
C ASP A 50 -19.16 -0.60 -5.91
N GLY A 51 -19.26 -1.76 -6.56
CA GLY A 51 -20.07 -2.90 -6.10
C GLY A 51 -19.44 -3.70 -4.95
N PHE A 52 -18.17 -3.46 -4.61
CA PHE A 52 -17.46 -4.17 -3.55
C PHE A 52 -17.37 -3.34 -2.27
N SER A 53 -17.52 -3.99 -1.12
CA SER A 53 -17.31 -3.31 0.17
C SER A 53 -15.84 -3.00 0.45
N HIS A 54 -14.92 -3.83 -0.07
CA HIS A 54 -13.49 -3.73 0.19
C HIS A 54 -12.68 -4.13 -1.03
N ILE A 55 -11.51 -3.51 -1.17
CA ILE A 55 -10.53 -3.82 -2.21
C ILE A 55 -9.16 -4.09 -1.60
N ILE A 56 -8.30 -4.76 -2.37
CA ILE A 56 -6.89 -4.96 -2.03
C ILE A 56 -6.08 -3.94 -2.82
N LEU A 57 -5.36 -3.08 -2.11
CA LEU A 57 -4.38 -2.19 -2.70
C LEU A 57 -3.00 -2.83 -2.63
N MET A 58 -2.34 -2.92 -3.79
CA MET A 58 -0.91 -3.21 -3.91
C MET A 58 -0.18 -1.94 -4.32
N TYR A 59 0.86 -1.56 -3.58
CA TYR A 59 1.53 -0.28 -3.79
C TYR A 59 3.04 -0.40 -3.57
N ALA A 60 3.83 0.41 -4.26
CA ALA A 60 5.27 0.48 -4.02
C ALA A 60 5.56 1.40 -2.83
N PHE A 61 6.42 0.97 -1.91
CA PHE A 61 6.95 1.85 -0.87
C PHE A 61 7.98 2.81 -1.48
N ASN A 62 7.51 3.94 -2.00
CA ASN A 62 8.32 4.93 -2.71
C ASN A 62 9.52 5.50 -1.91
N LYS A 63 9.48 5.45 -0.58
CA LYS A 63 10.57 5.87 0.31
C LYS A 63 11.35 4.71 0.95
N SER A 64 11.15 3.47 0.48
CA SER A 64 11.90 2.32 0.99
C SER A 64 13.19 2.13 0.19
N GLU A 65 14.32 2.32 0.86
CA GLU A 65 15.66 2.18 0.26
C GLU A 65 16.36 0.95 0.83
N GLY A 66 16.94 0.15 -0.07
CA GLY A 66 17.62 -1.11 0.27
C GLY A 66 16.72 -2.14 0.95
N TYR A 67 17.32 -3.22 1.43
CA TYR A 67 16.64 -4.24 2.22
C TYR A 67 17.59 -4.96 3.17
N SER A 68 17.01 -5.63 4.18
CA SER A 68 17.69 -6.65 4.98
C SER A 68 16.81 -7.89 5.07
N LEU A 69 17.40 -9.07 4.98
CA LEU A 69 16.69 -10.35 5.09
C LEU A 69 16.24 -10.67 6.52
N LYS A 70 16.78 -9.96 7.52
CA LYS A 70 16.35 -10.03 8.92
C LYS A 70 16.12 -8.63 9.47
N GLN A 71 15.01 -8.41 10.15
CA GLN A 71 14.68 -7.10 10.76
C GLN A 71 13.91 -7.28 12.05
N LYS A 72 14.11 -6.33 12.96
CA LYS A 72 13.30 -6.15 14.16
C LYS A 72 12.07 -5.28 13.82
N PRO A 73 10.83 -5.81 13.87
CA PRO A 73 9.63 -5.03 13.62
C PRO A 73 9.32 -4.12 14.81
N PHE A 74 8.45 -3.12 14.62
CA PHE A 74 8.19 -2.07 15.62
C PHE A 74 7.59 -2.58 16.94
N LEU A 75 6.83 -3.68 16.90
CA LEU A 75 6.07 -4.23 18.03
C LEU A 75 6.69 -5.50 18.64
N ASP A 76 7.92 -5.86 18.26
CA ASP A 76 8.62 -7.03 18.78
C ASP A 76 10.08 -6.68 19.08
N ASP A 77 10.66 -7.33 20.08
CA ASP A 77 12.05 -7.16 20.45
C ASP A 77 13.01 -8.08 19.71
N LYS A 78 12.51 -9.13 19.05
CA LYS A 78 13.29 -10.11 18.31
C LYS A 78 13.40 -9.77 16.82
N GLU A 79 14.52 -10.16 16.22
CA GLU A 79 14.66 -10.13 14.76
C GLU A 79 13.92 -11.29 14.12
N HIS A 80 13.28 -11.00 12.99
CA HIS A 80 12.58 -11.99 12.18
C HIS A 80 13.06 -11.93 10.73
N GLY A 81 12.94 -13.06 10.03
CA GLY A 81 13.13 -13.08 8.58
C GLY A 81 12.13 -12.12 7.92
N VAL A 82 12.57 -11.31 6.94
CA VAL A 82 11.76 -10.23 6.36
C VAL A 82 10.47 -10.73 5.70
N PHE A 83 10.43 -12.00 5.27
CA PHE A 83 9.26 -12.66 4.70
C PHE A 83 8.25 -13.14 5.74
N ALA A 84 8.63 -13.23 7.01
CA ALA A 84 7.74 -13.56 8.13
C ALA A 84 7.07 -12.32 8.74
N ILE A 85 7.47 -11.11 8.32
CA ILE A 85 6.94 -9.83 8.83
C ILE A 85 6.50 -8.93 7.66
N ARG A 86 5.90 -7.79 7.97
CA ARG A 86 5.37 -6.81 6.99
C ARG A 86 6.26 -5.57 6.82
N SER A 87 7.57 -5.69 7.04
CA SER A 87 8.49 -4.57 6.88
C SER A 87 8.56 -4.08 5.41
N PRO A 88 8.58 -2.75 5.15
CA PRO A 88 8.74 -2.21 3.81
C PRO A 88 10.13 -2.47 3.20
N LYS A 89 11.17 -2.68 4.03
CA LYS A 89 12.57 -2.86 3.60
C LYS A 89 12.85 -4.30 3.12
N ARG A 90 12.19 -4.73 2.06
CA ARG A 90 12.26 -6.09 1.50
C ARG A 90 12.77 -6.06 0.05
N PRO A 91 13.23 -7.19 -0.54
CA PRO A 91 13.81 -7.20 -1.88
C PRO A 91 12.93 -6.54 -2.95
N ASN A 92 11.62 -6.78 -2.90
CA ASN A 92 10.61 -6.07 -3.69
C ASN A 92 9.70 -5.30 -2.74
N ALA A 93 9.92 -3.99 -2.62
CA ALA A 93 9.26 -3.11 -1.65
C ALA A 93 7.79 -2.83 -2.03
N ILE A 94 6.98 -3.89 -2.04
CA ILE A 94 5.55 -3.88 -2.33
C ILE A 94 4.79 -4.00 -1.01
N GLY A 95 3.95 -3.01 -0.75
CA GLY A 95 2.94 -3.00 0.28
C GLY A 95 1.64 -3.63 -0.21
N LEU A 96 0.88 -4.17 0.74
CA LEU A 96 -0.44 -4.73 0.52
C LEU A 96 -1.32 -4.26 1.68
N THR A 97 -2.49 -3.73 1.38
CA THR A 97 -3.51 -3.44 2.39
C THR A 97 -4.90 -3.71 1.85
N THR A 98 -5.83 -4.05 2.73
CA THR A 98 -7.26 -4.10 2.43
C THR A 98 -7.89 -2.82 2.94
N VAL A 99 -8.71 -2.16 2.14
CA VAL A 99 -9.42 -0.93 2.48
C VAL A 99 -10.89 -1.06 2.13
N ALA A 100 -11.75 -0.36 2.87
CA ALA A 100 -13.15 -0.21 2.49
C ALA A 100 -13.27 0.76 1.31
N VAL A 101 -14.19 0.49 0.39
CA VAL A 101 -14.55 1.44 -0.68
C VAL A 101 -15.72 2.27 -0.21
N GLU A 102 -15.54 3.58 -0.08
CA GLU A 102 -16.64 4.48 0.27
C GLU A 102 -17.38 4.98 -0.98
N LYS A 103 -16.64 5.26 -2.05
CA LYS A 103 -17.18 5.78 -3.30
C LYS A 103 -16.19 5.48 -4.42
N VAL A 104 -16.69 5.43 -5.67
CA VAL A 104 -15.85 5.57 -6.86
C VAL A 104 -16.45 6.70 -7.70
N THR A 105 -15.63 7.62 -8.19
CA THR A 105 -16.07 8.71 -9.06
C THR A 105 -14.97 9.04 -10.06
N ASP A 106 -15.28 8.92 -11.35
CA ASP A 106 -14.31 9.04 -12.43
C ASP A 106 -13.11 8.11 -12.23
N ASN A 107 -11.94 8.67 -11.98
CA ASN A 107 -10.68 7.94 -11.75
C ASN A 107 -10.25 7.93 -10.27
N ILE A 108 -11.15 8.28 -9.35
CA ILE A 108 -10.91 8.34 -7.90
C ILE A 108 -11.70 7.26 -7.18
N ILE A 109 -11.01 6.53 -6.30
CA ILE A 109 -11.58 5.62 -5.30
C ILE A 109 -11.46 6.28 -3.92
#